data_AF-A0A6H0TRB1-F1
#
_entry.id   AF-A0A6H0TRB1-F1
#
_cell.length_a   1.000
_cell.length_b   1.000
_cell.length_c   1.000
_cell.angle_alpha   90.00
_cell.angle_beta   90.00
_cell.angle_gamma   90.00
#
_symmetry.space_group_name_H-M   'P 1'
#
loop_
_entity.id
_entity.type
_entity.pdbx_description
1 polymer ?
#
loop_
_entity_poly.entity_id
_entity_poly.type
_entity_poly.pdbx_seq_one_letter_code
_entity_poly.pdbx_strand_id
1 'polypeptide(L)'
;MKDEDAKSPDGEPIDRYKDAFIVWGSFVFLKGRKYFEAAAANSEVQGETEIRYRDDVTADMKIKYKNTIYDIISAIPTEKHTLSIMWKRGGMNG
;
A
#
# COMPACT_ATOMS: atom_id res chain seq x y z
N MET A 1 7.05 -2.65 -6.20
CA MET A 1 7.68 -3.92 -5.78
C MET A 1 9.08 -3.63 -5.28
N LYS A 2 9.57 -4.35 -4.27
CA LYS A 2 10.96 -4.23 -3.81
C LYS A 2 11.91 -4.70 -4.93
N ASP A 3 12.91 -3.90 -5.23
CA ASP A 3 13.94 -4.21 -6.23
C ASP A 3 15.09 -4.94 -5.52
N GLU A 4 15.11 -6.27 -5.63
CA GLU A 4 16.11 -7.11 -4.95
C GLU A 4 17.52 -6.97 -5.54
N ASP A 5 17.62 -6.45 -6.77
CA ASP A 5 18.90 -6.29 -7.49
C ASP A 5 19.48 -4.88 -7.35
N ALA A 6 18.78 -3.97 -6.67
CA ALA A 6 19.23 -2.61 -6.52
C ALA A 6 20.46 -2.55 -5.59
N LYS A 7 21.60 -2.16 -6.17
CA LYS A 7 22.87 -1.98 -5.46
C LYS A 7 23.37 -0.54 -5.58
N SER A 8 23.97 -0.04 -4.50
CA SER A 8 24.76 1.21 -4.49
C SER A 8 26.00 1.06 -5.38
N PRO A 9 26.65 2.14 -5.84
CA PRO A 9 27.95 2.04 -6.53
C PRO A 9 29.01 1.24 -5.75
N ASP A 10 28.88 1.20 -4.42
CA ASP A 10 29.76 0.47 -3.51
C ASP A 10 29.33 -1.00 -3.26
N GLY A 11 28.29 -1.49 -3.95
CA GLY A 11 27.84 -2.89 -3.89
C GLY A 11 26.87 -3.22 -2.75
N GLU A 12 26.60 -2.29 -1.84
CA GLU A 12 25.60 -2.42 -0.77
C GLU A 12 24.18 -2.54 -1.35
N PRO A 13 23.34 -3.48 -0.86
CA PRO A 13 21.94 -3.56 -1.26
C PRO A 13 21.19 -2.30 -0.82
N ILE A 14 20.48 -1.67 -1.75
CA ILE A 14 19.67 -0.47 -1.50
C ILE A 14 18.19 -0.82 -1.66
N ASP A 15 17.36 -0.34 -0.73
CA ASP A 15 15.91 -0.48 -0.85
C ASP A 15 15.39 0.47 -1.95
N ARG A 16 15.43 0.01 -3.20
CA ARG A 16 14.70 0.65 -4.29
C ARG A 16 13.36 -0.04 -4.53
N TYR A 17 12.40 0.77 -4.96
CA TYR A 17 11.09 0.29 -5.35
C TYR A 17 10.95 0.50 -6.85
N LYS A 18 10.62 -0.58 -7.56
CA LYS A 18 10.24 -0.53 -8.96
C LYS A 18 8.72 -0.40 -9.10
N ASP A 19 8.28 0.39 -10.08
CA ASP A 19 6.87 0.46 -10.46
C ASP A 19 6.43 -0.92 -10.96
N ALA A 20 5.44 -1.51 -10.28
CA ALA A 20 4.93 -2.85 -10.61
C ALA A 20 3.84 -2.78 -11.68
N PHE A 21 2.79 -1.98 -11.43
CA PHE A 21 1.65 -1.80 -12.34
C PHE A 21 0.85 -0.54 -11.97
N ILE A 22 -0.01 -0.11 -12.89
CA ILE A 22 -0.97 0.98 -12.69
C ILE A 22 -2.37 0.39 -12.83
N VAL A 23 -3.26 0.69 -11.87
CA VAL A 23 -4.64 0.21 -11.85
C VAL A 23 -5.62 1.32 -11.51
N TRP A 24 -6.86 1.13 -11.93
CA TRP A 24 -7.99 1.97 -11.51
C TRP A 24 -8.64 1.37 -10.26
N GLY A 25 -9.08 2.24 -9.35
CA GLY A 25 -9.77 1.87 -8.12
C GLY A 25 -10.25 3.09 -7.35
N SER A 26 -10.97 2.85 -6.25
CA SER A 26 -11.35 3.89 -5.30
C SER A 26 -10.16 4.21 -4.38
N PHE A 27 -9.92 5.45 -3.98
CA PHE A 27 -8.87 5.79 -3.02
C PHE A 27 -9.43 6.71 -1.94
N VAL A 28 -9.72 6.17 -0.76
CA VAL A 28 -10.54 6.83 0.26
C VAL A 28 -9.79 6.91 1.58
N PHE A 29 -9.70 8.10 2.15
CA PHE A 29 -9.22 8.31 3.51
C PHE A 29 -10.31 7.92 4.51
N LEU A 30 -9.95 7.17 5.55
CA LEU A 30 -10.86 6.90 6.66
C LEU A 30 -11.14 8.22 7.40
N LYS A 31 -12.41 8.50 7.66
CA LYS A 31 -12.86 9.68 8.43
C LYS A 31 -13.94 9.26 9.42
N GLY A 32 -14.02 9.98 10.54
CA GLY A 32 -15.09 9.81 11.53
C GLY A 32 -15.14 8.40 12.13
N ARG A 33 -16.34 7.79 12.21
CA ARG A 33 -16.58 6.51 12.90
C ARG A 33 -15.71 5.35 12.38
N LYS A 34 -15.49 5.25 11.07
CA LYS A 34 -14.62 4.22 10.48
C LYS A 34 -13.16 4.34 10.90
N TYR A 35 -12.66 5.56 11.12
CA TYR A 35 -11.32 5.74 11.67
C TYR A 35 -11.24 5.26 13.11
N PHE A 36 -12.29 5.47 13.93
CA PHE A 36 -12.31 4.98 15.31
C PHE A 36 -12.39 3.44 15.38
N GLU A 37 -13.19 2.80 14.51
CA GLU A 37 -13.25 1.35 14.40
C GLU A 37 -11.91 0.76 13.92
N ALA A 38 -11.30 1.37 12.90
CA ALA A 38 -9.99 0.96 12.42
C ALA A 38 -8.90 1.23 13.47
N ALA A 39 -8.94 2.34 14.19
CA ALA A 39 -7.95 2.69 15.21
C ALA A 39 -8.03 1.76 16.44
N ALA A 40 -9.20 1.21 16.74
CA ALA A 40 -9.36 0.18 17.76
C ALA A 40 -8.68 -1.15 17.37
N ALA A 41 -8.58 -1.45 16.07
CA ALA A 41 -7.95 -2.66 15.56
C ALA A 41 -6.46 -2.46 15.19
N ASN A 42 -6.13 -1.32 14.58
CA ASN A 42 -4.79 -0.92 14.17
C ASN A 42 -4.76 0.62 13.99
N SER A 43 -4.17 1.34 14.96
CA SER A 43 -4.12 2.81 15.00
C SER A 43 -3.40 3.47 13.83
N GLU A 44 -2.72 2.70 12.99
CA GLU A 44 -1.93 3.23 11.89
C GLU A 44 -2.72 3.34 10.57
N VAL A 45 -3.89 2.68 10.44
CA VAL A 45 -4.67 2.69 9.19
C VAL A 45 -5.26 4.08 8.95
N GLN A 46 -4.95 4.67 7.80
CA GLN A 46 -5.40 6.01 7.42
C GLN A 46 -6.38 6.01 6.26
N GLY A 47 -6.46 4.92 5.50
CA GLY A 47 -7.32 4.82 4.34
C GLY A 47 -7.50 3.41 3.82
N GLU A 48 -8.45 3.29 2.91
CA GLU A 48 -8.80 2.06 2.19
C GLU A 48 -8.89 2.38 0.70
N THR A 49 -8.46 1.43 -0.13
CA THR A 49 -8.63 1.45 -1.58
C THR A 49 -9.21 0.13 -2.04
N GLU A 50 -10.09 0.17 -3.04
CA GLU A 50 -10.64 -1.03 -3.65
C GLU A 50 -10.29 -1.04 -5.14
N ILE A 51 -9.65 -2.12 -5.59
CA ILE A 51 -9.27 -2.35 -6.98
C ILE A 51 -9.88 -3.65 -7.49
N ARG A 52 -9.82 -3.90 -8.81
CA ARG A 52 -10.13 -5.24 -9.35
C ARG A 52 -9.19 -6.29 -8.74
N TYR A 53 -9.71 -7.50 -8.51
CA TYR A 53 -8.93 -8.59 -7.91
C TYR A 53 -7.63 -8.85 -8.68
N ARG A 54 -6.54 -8.99 -7.93
CA ARG A 54 -5.23 -9.45 -8.39
C ARG A 54 -4.57 -10.27 -7.29
N ASP A 55 -3.91 -11.35 -7.67
CA ASP A 55 -3.14 -12.24 -6.80
C ASP A 55 -1.69 -11.76 -6.59
N ASP A 56 -1.20 -10.88 -7.47
CA ASP A 56 0.15 -10.32 -7.44
C ASP A 56 0.33 -9.14 -6.47
N VAL A 57 -0.72 -8.72 -5.75
CA VAL A 57 -0.65 -7.62 -4.76
C VAL A 57 -0.30 -8.18 -3.38
N THR A 58 0.86 -7.79 -2.84
CA THR A 58 1.31 -8.22 -1.51
C THR A 58 1.50 -7.03 -0.56
N ALA A 59 1.56 -7.29 0.75
CA ALA A 59 1.75 -6.26 1.78
C ALA A 59 3.13 -5.58 1.72
N ASP A 60 4.14 -6.21 1.10
CA ASP A 60 5.47 -5.63 0.90
C ASP A 60 5.50 -4.58 -0.23
N MET A 61 4.39 -4.45 -0.98
CA MET A 61 4.25 -3.41 -1.98
C MET A 61 3.84 -2.08 -1.36
N LYS A 62 4.09 -1.00 -2.10
CA LYS A 62 3.68 0.35 -1.74
C LYS A 62 2.76 0.92 -2.80
N ILE A 63 1.78 1.71 -2.37
CA ILE A 63 0.88 2.42 -3.27
C ILE A 63 1.47 3.81 -3.53
N LYS A 64 1.71 4.12 -4.81
CA LYS A 64 1.99 5.48 -5.25
C LYS A 64 0.71 6.11 -5.75
N TYR A 65 0.21 7.12 -5.04
CA TYR A 65 -0.91 7.92 -5.48
C TYR A 65 -0.52 9.39 -5.52
N LYS A 66 -0.63 9.99 -6.71
CA LYS A 66 -0.05 11.31 -7.02
C LYS A 66 1.46 11.30 -6.73
N ASN A 67 1.92 12.12 -5.80
CA ASN A 67 3.32 12.25 -5.41
C ASN A 67 3.60 11.74 -3.98
N THR A 68 2.70 10.89 -3.46
CA THR A 68 2.79 10.35 -2.10
C THR A 68 2.83 8.83 -2.15
N ILE A 69 3.69 8.25 -1.31
CA ILE A 69 3.81 6.81 -1.12
C ILE A 69 3.08 6.40 0.15
N TYR A 70 2.34 5.29 0.06
CA TYR A 70 1.59 4.69 1.15
C TYR A 70 2.01 3.24 1.32
N ASP A 71 2.12 2.80 2.56
CA ASP A 71 2.44 1.42 2.91
C ASP A 71 1.16 0.60 2.96
N ILE A 72 1.19 -0.59 2.36
CA ILE A 72 0.08 -1.53 2.44
C ILE A 72 0.13 -2.19 3.81
N ILE A 73 -0.98 -2.14 4.54
CA ILE A 73 -1.16 -2.84 5.81
C ILE A 73 -1.78 -4.21 5.55
N SER A 74 -2.77 -4.27 4.67
CA SER A 74 -3.43 -5.51 4.29
C SER A 74 -3.98 -5.42 2.87
N ALA A 75 -4.06 -6.56 2.20
CA ALA A 75 -4.73 -6.73 0.92
C ALA A 75 -5.60 -8.00 1.02
N ILE A 76 -6.92 -7.83 0.96
CA ILE A 76 -7.90 -8.89 1.22
C ILE A 76 -8.87 -9.01 0.04
N PRO A 77 -9.00 -10.20 -0.56
CA PRO A 77 -10.01 -10.44 -1.59
C PRO A 77 -11.42 -10.27 -1.05
N THR A 78 -12.30 -9.63 -1.82
CA THR A 78 -13.71 -9.49 -1.47
C THR A 78 -14.56 -10.54 -2.20
N GLU A 79 -15.79 -10.73 -1.73
CA GLU A 79 -16.79 -11.57 -2.40
C GLU A 79 -17.20 -11.05 -3.79
N LYS A 80 -16.85 -9.81 -4.14
CA LYS A 80 -17.23 -9.14 -5.40
C LYS A 80 -16.15 -9.23 -6.49
N HIS A 81 -15.16 -10.12 -6.34
CA HIS A 81 -13.99 -10.17 -7.22
C HIS A 81 -13.20 -8.86 -7.26
N THR A 82 -13.15 -8.16 -6.13
CA THR A 82 -12.29 -7.00 -5.91
C THR A 82 -11.26 -7.31 -4.82
N LEU A 83 -10.28 -6.42 -4.67
CA LEU A 83 -9.28 -6.49 -3.62
C LEU A 83 -9.40 -5.21 -2.78
N SER A 84 -9.76 -5.36 -1.51
CA SER A 84 -9.72 -4.27 -0.53
C SER A 84 -8.32 -4.18 0.05
N ILE A 85 -7.74 -2.98 0.04
CA ILE A 85 -6.38 -2.73 0.49
C ILE A 85 -6.41 -1.61 1.52
N MET A 86 -5.99 -1.92 2.74
CA MET A 86 -5.82 -0.93 3.81
C MET A 86 -4.40 -0.38 3.77
N TRP A 87 -4.25 0.91 4.01
CA TRP A 87 -2.96 1.56 3.91
C TRP A 87 -2.75 2.65 4.96
N LYS A 88 -1.48 2.92 5.24
CA LYS A 88 -1.02 4.08 6.01
C LYS A 88 -0.08 4.93 5.18
N ARG A 89 0.06 6.20 5.55
CA ARG A 89 1.09 7.05 4.96
C ARG A 89 2.45 6.45 5.25
N GLY A 90 3.23 6.23 4.20
CA GLY A 90 4.59 5.73 4.35
C GLY A 90 5.43 6.75 5.12
N GLY A 91 6.28 6.25 6.02
CA GLY A 91 7.30 7.08 6.62
C GLY A 91 8.18 7.67 5.51
N MET A 92 8.49 8.97 5.60
CA MET A 92 9.61 9.50 4.86
C MET A 92 10.86 8.82 5.42
N ASN A 93 11.43 7.88 4.67
CA ASN A 93 12.81 7.48 4.92
C ASN A 93 13.64 8.74 4.68
N GLY A 94 14.06 9.38 5.79
CA GLY A 94 14.98 10.51 5.80
C GLY A 94 16.39 10.07 5.41
#